data_AF-A0A6P7FXX2-F1
#
_entry.id   AF-A0A6P7FXX2-F1
#
_cell.length_a   1.000
_cell.length_b   1.000
_cell.length_c   1.000
_cell.angle_alpha   90.00
_cell.angle_beta   90.00
_cell.angle_gamma   90.00
#
_symmetry.space_group_name_H-M   'P 1'
#
loop_
_entity.id
_entity.type
_entity.pdbx_description
1 polymer ?
#
loop_
_entity_poly.entity_id
_entity_poly.type
_entity_poly.pdbx_seq_one_letter_code
_entity_poly.pdbx_strand_id
1 'polypeptide(L)'
;MTYSELQVVLIVILEELNNDNLQSKSKINENKFDDTFDLTIVQKYTIEGIDSEKFNNGVQLLLEQREETKEWSNVNKIIFKGLVLVYNNSNQKERFCFFSKILTYFYNKLVQKLIEMQQPSQIISLEDFMNLVRNMLPFVKLEVLVRRVCLKSVDFVDLKEAIEEVFECLIYPKILREDCYQIIRNKLKKKEVDFLKFKVEQSHEKNGECSDYYKLSIDLEENHHVCTHKFFIKYLPENIDEIFMEITMSFAKEQKFYKSFIPMLEQLGYSKITDFAPKCFFTCKNLFLVFEDLSVKGYKNISMNEPWSQQQLSQILKQVSKLHSCTLLFEQKMAELLGYEIKINDYFSDMVAESAIGRDIKSAPISHAFIAGSHHLVQKYCKVLNTENTDQITKIALEKLQTKFDAMLPSTKYRNVINHGDLWANNIMLAEKSSEYIIVDFASIRWCPPACDFLILLFINTDKITRDRSALTLFNQYYLSTRSILNQHQINIKSVISRDEYLDFFKEYKIGVASMASGYLQLKLLEDVGDLTGGDSSLQDHCINPESRCKVLDKMWDQMKCNYRIEEIICEIIDFLSINCN
;
A
#
# COMPACT_ATOMS: atom_id res chain seq x y z
N MET A 1 16.11 14.35 30.72
CA MET A 1 15.45 15.68 30.78
C MET A 1 13.95 15.48 30.67
N THR A 2 13.15 16.32 31.32
CA THR A 2 11.69 16.31 31.12
C THR A 2 11.31 16.78 29.71
N TYR A 3 10.09 16.47 29.26
CA TYR A 3 9.56 16.97 27.99
C TYR A 3 9.67 18.50 27.87
N SER A 4 9.38 19.24 28.94
CA SER A 4 9.46 20.70 28.97
C SER A 4 10.89 21.22 28.88
N GLU A 5 11.85 20.54 29.51
CA GLU A 5 13.28 20.90 29.38
C GLU A 5 13.77 20.71 27.94
N LEU A 6 13.38 19.61 27.28
CA LEU A 6 13.71 19.38 25.87
C LEU A 6 13.14 20.47 24.95
N GLN A 7 11.92 20.97 25.24
CA GLN A 7 11.34 22.08 24.49
C GLN A 7 12.19 23.36 24.58
N VAL A 8 12.73 23.65 25.76
CA VAL A 8 13.61 24.81 25.97
C VAL A 8 14.91 24.65 25.19
N VAL A 9 15.54 23.47 25.27
CA VAL A 9 16.79 23.18 24.55
C VAL A 9 16.60 23.32 23.03
N LEU A 10 15.46 22.87 22.50
CA LEU A 10 15.13 23.02 21.07
C LEU A 10 14.90 24.48 20.65
N ILE A 11 14.38 25.33 21.53
CA ILE A 11 14.31 26.77 21.24
C ILE A 11 15.73 27.36 21.17
N VAL A 12 16.58 27.03 22.14
CA VAL A 12 17.95 27.56 22.19
C VAL A 12 18.74 27.18 20.96
N ILE A 13 18.63 25.94 20.45
CA ILE A 13 19.37 25.55 19.25
C ILE A 13 18.88 26.25 17.98
N LEU A 14 17.60 26.63 17.92
CA LEU A 14 17.07 27.40 16.79
C LEU A 14 17.63 28.82 16.74
N GLU A 15 18.12 29.38 17.85
CA GLU A 15 18.81 30.67 17.85
C GLU A 15 20.14 30.64 17.10
N GLU A 16 20.75 29.46 16.91
CA GLU A 16 21.96 29.32 16.09
C GLU A 16 21.71 29.66 14.61
N LEU A 17 20.45 29.63 14.14
CA LEU A 17 20.10 30.05 12.78
C LEU A 17 20.36 31.54 12.52
N ASN A 18 20.34 32.39 13.56
CA ASN A 18 20.62 33.82 13.44
C ASN A 18 22.10 34.13 13.24
N ASN A 19 22.98 33.16 13.48
CA ASN A 19 24.42 33.34 13.38
C ASN A 19 24.89 32.98 11.95
N ASP A 20 24.79 33.93 11.02
CA ASP A 20 25.38 33.84 9.66
C ASP A 20 26.91 33.57 9.66
N ASN A 21 27.56 33.66 10.83
CA ASN A 21 28.99 33.45 11.04
C ASN A 21 29.39 32.02 11.45
N LEU A 22 28.60 30.98 11.15
CA LEU A 22 29.03 29.59 11.42
C LEU A 22 30.18 29.09 10.52
N GLN A 23 30.73 29.90 9.62
CA GLN A 23 32.06 29.68 9.05
C GLN A 23 33.22 30.30 9.85
N SER A 24 32.95 31.11 10.87
CA SER A 24 34.02 31.67 11.71
C SER A 24 33.55 31.89 13.16
N LYS A 25 34.06 31.02 14.05
CA LYS A 25 34.00 31.12 15.52
C LYS A 25 32.68 30.70 16.17
N SER A 26 32.48 29.38 16.27
CA SER A 26 32.00 28.80 17.53
C SER A 26 33.06 27.85 18.07
N LYS A 27 33.79 28.28 19.11
CA LYS A 27 34.60 27.41 19.98
C LYS A 27 33.69 26.64 20.94
N ILE A 28 32.63 26.03 20.42
CA ILE A 28 32.06 24.83 21.02
C ILE A 28 32.74 23.74 20.24
N ASN A 29 33.78 23.12 20.82
CA ASN A 29 34.58 22.05 20.24
C ASN A 29 33.95 21.47 18.96
N GLU A 30 34.40 21.98 17.81
CA GLU A 30 34.75 21.09 16.72
C GLU A 30 35.80 20.14 17.30
N ASN A 31 35.35 19.18 18.12
CA ASN A 31 35.97 17.89 18.12
C ASN A 31 35.77 17.47 16.67
N LYS A 32 36.77 17.78 15.84
CA LYS A 32 37.18 16.87 14.79
C LYS A 32 36.95 15.49 15.38
N PHE A 33 36.06 14.74 14.75
CA PHE A 33 36.12 13.29 14.87
C PHE A 33 37.62 12.98 14.79
N ASP A 34 38.21 12.49 15.88
CA ASP A 34 39.47 11.82 15.71
C ASP A 34 39.09 10.67 14.77
N ASP A 35 39.73 10.57 13.61
CA ASP A 35 39.45 9.60 12.54
C ASP A 35 39.63 8.12 12.99
N THR A 36 39.67 7.90 14.31
CA THR A 36 39.79 6.65 15.03
C THR A 36 38.60 6.50 15.97
N PHE A 37 37.38 6.32 15.44
CA PHE A 37 36.33 5.68 16.24
C PHE A 37 36.78 4.26 16.53
N ASP A 38 37.25 4.02 17.76
CA ASP A 38 37.74 2.71 18.17
C ASP A 38 36.56 1.74 18.36
N LEU A 39 36.21 1.05 17.28
CA LEU A 39 35.18 0.00 17.25
C LEU A 39 35.45 -1.12 18.27
N THR A 40 36.69 -1.27 18.77
CA THR A 40 37.02 -2.27 19.80
C THR A 40 36.37 -1.94 21.15
N ILE A 41 35.96 -0.70 21.40
CA ILE A 41 35.23 -0.35 22.62
C ILE A 41 33.87 -1.05 22.64
N VAL A 42 33.16 -1.12 21.51
CA VAL A 42 31.87 -1.82 21.43
C VAL A 42 32.03 -3.32 21.62
N GLN A 43 33.14 -3.90 21.14
CA GLN A 43 33.46 -5.32 21.33
C GLN A 43 33.65 -5.71 22.82
N LYS A 44 33.96 -4.76 23.71
CA LYS A 44 34.03 -5.01 25.17
C LYS A 44 32.66 -5.22 25.79
N TYR A 45 31.60 -4.74 25.15
CA TYR A 45 30.23 -4.89 25.59
C TYR A 45 29.61 -6.06 24.83
N THR A 46 29.77 -7.28 25.35
CA THR A 46 29.06 -8.44 24.81
C THR A 46 27.57 -8.26 25.06
N ILE A 47 26.85 -7.75 24.06
CA ILE A 47 25.40 -7.61 24.10
C ILE A 47 24.81 -8.83 23.42
N GLU A 48 24.05 -9.61 24.19
CA GLU A 48 23.36 -10.80 23.70
C GLU A 48 22.46 -10.46 22.50
N GLY A 49 22.64 -11.19 21.40
CA GLY A 49 21.88 -10.98 20.15
C GLY A 49 22.49 -9.98 19.16
N ILE A 50 23.63 -9.35 19.48
CA ILE A 50 24.36 -8.47 18.55
C ILE A 50 25.53 -9.21 17.92
N ASP A 51 25.50 -9.30 16.59
CA ASP A 51 26.61 -9.80 15.79
C ASP A 51 27.67 -8.70 15.63
N SER A 52 28.83 -8.88 16.26
CA SER A 52 29.88 -7.87 16.31
C SER A 52 30.48 -7.54 14.93
N GLU A 53 30.53 -8.52 14.01
CA GLU A 53 31.06 -8.30 12.66
C GLU A 53 30.07 -7.45 11.85
N LYS A 54 28.78 -7.83 11.87
CA LYS A 54 27.73 -7.04 11.19
C LYS A 54 27.61 -5.64 11.75
N PHE A 55 27.73 -5.50 13.08
CA PHE A 55 27.70 -4.19 13.73
C PHE A 55 28.86 -3.30 13.24
N ASN A 56 30.10 -3.80 13.29
CA ASN A 56 31.28 -3.03 12.90
C ASN A 56 31.24 -2.63 11.42
N ASN A 57 30.92 -3.57 10.53
CA ASN A 57 30.80 -3.31 9.10
C ASN A 57 29.70 -2.28 8.81
N GLY A 58 28.54 -2.42 9.45
CA GLY A 58 27.42 -1.49 9.27
C GLY A 58 27.70 -0.09 9.81
N VAL A 59 28.40 0.04 10.96
CA VAL A 59 28.84 1.34 11.47
C VAL A 59 29.81 2.00 10.51
N GLN A 60 30.76 1.26 9.95
CA GLN A 60 31.68 1.82 8.96
C GLN A 60 30.93 2.36 7.74
N LEU A 61 29.96 1.61 7.19
CA LEU A 61 29.12 2.08 6.09
C LEU A 61 28.33 3.34 6.44
N LEU A 62 27.77 3.43 7.65
CA LEU A 62 27.07 4.65 8.10
C LEU A 62 28.02 5.85 8.23
N LEU A 63 29.27 5.63 8.66
CA LEU A 63 30.28 6.68 8.74
C LEU A 63 30.67 7.18 7.33
N GLU A 64 30.81 6.27 6.36
CA GLU A 64 31.07 6.60 4.96
C GLU A 64 29.90 7.41 4.35
N GLN A 65 28.66 6.96 4.55
CA GLN A 65 27.46 7.70 4.10
C GLN A 65 27.31 9.07 4.78
N ARG A 66 27.77 9.23 6.02
CA ARG A 66 27.74 10.51 6.72
C ARG A 66 28.66 11.54 6.07
N GLU A 67 29.74 11.14 5.40
CA GLU A 67 30.61 12.08 4.69
C GLU A 67 29.87 12.80 3.55
N GLU A 68 28.95 12.11 2.88
CA GLU A 68 28.05 12.69 1.87
C GLU A 68 27.07 13.71 2.47
N THR A 69 26.79 13.63 3.79
CA THR A 69 25.90 14.58 4.48
C THR A 69 26.54 15.94 4.80
N LYS A 70 27.84 16.14 4.50
CA LYS A 70 28.54 17.42 4.72
C LYS A 70 27.96 18.59 3.91
N GLU A 71 27.18 18.31 2.87
CA GLU A 71 26.49 19.30 2.03
C GLU A 71 25.13 19.77 2.58
N TRP A 72 24.74 19.39 3.80
CA TRP A 72 23.47 19.85 4.38
C TRP A 72 23.38 21.38 4.51
N SER A 73 22.18 21.89 4.19
CA SER A 73 21.80 23.28 4.46
C SER A 73 21.96 23.62 5.95
N ASN A 74 22.06 24.91 6.27
CA ASN A 74 22.12 25.37 7.66
C ASN A 74 20.91 24.88 8.47
N VAL A 75 19.71 24.90 7.88
CA VAL A 75 18.49 24.36 8.50
C VAL A 75 18.63 22.88 8.81
N ASN A 76 19.08 22.06 7.86
CA ASN A 76 19.26 20.62 8.07
C ASN A 76 20.29 20.31 9.16
N LYS A 77 21.39 21.10 9.24
CA LYS A 77 22.38 20.99 10.32
C LYS A 77 21.79 21.29 11.69
N ILE A 78 20.94 22.31 11.80
CA ILE A 78 20.25 22.64 13.05
C ILE A 78 19.24 21.56 13.44
N ILE A 79 18.48 21.03 12.47
CA ILE A 79 17.58 19.89 12.71
C ILE A 79 18.37 18.70 13.27
N PHE A 80 19.46 18.32 12.61
CA PHE A 80 20.32 17.22 13.06
C PHE A 80 20.84 17.42 14.48
N LYS A 81 21.41 18.61 14.78
CA LYS A 81 21.90 18.91 16.14
C LYS A 81 20.76 18.85 17.17
N GLY A 82 19.58 19.36 16.84
CA GLY A 82 18.39 19.30 17.70
C GLY A 82 18.00 17.85 18.02
N LEU A 83 18.00 16.97 17.02
CA LEU A 83 17.75 15.54 17.21
C LEU A 83 18.82 14.88 18.10
N VAL A 84 20.10 15.18 17.88
CA VAL A 84 21.20 14.68 18.72
C VAL A 84 21.04 15.12 20.18
N LEU A 85 20.56 16.35 20.43
CA LEU A 85 20.25 16.80 21.80
C LEU A 85 19.07 16.05 22.40
N VAL A 86 18.01 15.80 21.63
CA VAL A 86 16.87 15.00 22.10
C VAL A 86 17.32 13.59 22.50
N TYR A 87 18.11 12.90 21.66
CA TYR A 87 18.57 11.54 21.96
C TYR A 87 19.59 11.48 23.10
N ASN A 88 20.50 12.47 23.20
CA ASN A 88 21.45 12.50 24.32
C ASN A 88 20.76 12.68 25.68
N ASN A 89 19.59 13.31 25.71
CA ASN A 89 18.91 13.69 26.95
C ASN A 89 17.61 12.93 27.20
N SER A 90 17.37 11.85 26.46
CA SER A 90 16.26 10.93 26.66
C SER A 90 16.67 9.46 26.56
N ASN A 91 15.90 8.59 27.20
CA ASN A 91 16.00 7.13 26.99
C ASN A 91 14.89 6.60 26.06
N GLN A 92 14.91 5.30 25.78
CA GLN A 92 13.93 4.64 24.91
C GLN A 92 12.48 4.83 25.40
N LYS A 93 12.22 4.64 26.70
CA LYS A 93 10.87 4.73 27.30
C LYS A 93 10.30 6.15 27.22
N GLU A 94 11.12 7.15 27.48
CA GLU A 94 10.79 8.56 27.33
C GLU A 94 10.44 8.91 25.88
N ARG A 95 11.27 8.47 24.91
CA ARG A 95 10.97 8.65 23.48
C ARG A 95 9.68 7.93 23.08
N PHE A 96 9.43 6.72 23.60
CA PHE A 96 8.13 6.07 23.40
C PHE A 96 6.97 6.95 23.86
N CYS A 97 7.12 7.82 24.86
CA CYS A 97 6.05 8.65 25.43
C CYS A 97 5.85 10.00 24.73
N PHE A 98 6.92 10.66 24.25
CA PHE A 98 6.80 12.02 23.72
C PHE A 98 7.45 12.27 22.36
N PHE A 99 8.10 11.31 21.70
CA PHE A 99 8.90 11.59 20.50
C PHE A 99 8.11 12.28 19.37
N SER A 100 6.93 11.76 19.01
CA SER A 100 6.07 12.43 18.02
C SER A 100 5.69 13.87 18.42
N LYS A 101 5.40 14.11 19.71
CA LYS A 101 5.05 15.44 20.22
C LYS A 101 6.23 16.40 20.19
N ILE A 102 7.45 15.91 20.49
CA ILE A 102 8.64 16.76 20.46
C ILE A 102 9.01 17.12 19.02
N LEU A 103 8.85 16.21 18.06
CA LEU A 103 9.08 16.51 16.64
C LEU A 103 8.08 17.53 16.09
N THR A 104 6.79 17.40 16.38
CA THR A 104 5.79 18.41 15.98
C THR A 104 6.07 19.77 16.60
N TYR A 105 6.47 19.79 17.88
CA TYR A 105 6.88 21.02 18.55
C TYR A 105 8.11 21.65 17.87
N PHE A 106 9.13 20.84 17.56
CA PHE A 106 10.34 21.29 16.91
C PHE A 106 10.05 21.89 15.53
N TYR A 107 9.25 21.19 14.72
CA TYR A 107 8.80 21.67 13.41
C TYR A 107 8.10 23.03 13.53
N ASN A 108 7.12 23.16 14.42
CA ASN A 108 6.37 24.41 14.57
C ASN A 108 7.28 25.58 14.97
N LYS A 109 8.28 25.34 15.83
CA LYS A 109 9.24 26.36 16.24
C LYS A 109 10.25 26.70 15.15
N LEU A 110 10.69 25.72 14.38
CA LEU A 110 11.53 25.95 13.21
C LEU A 110 10.79 26.81 12.17
N VAL A 111 9.54 26.47 11.85
CA VAL A 111 8.71 27.25 10.91
C VAL A 111 8.54 28.68 11.40
N GLN A 112 8.21 28.87 12.68
CA GLN A 112 8.10 30.20 13.28
C GLN A 112 9.40 31.00 13.11
N LYS A 113 10.55 30.39 13.41
CA LYS A 113 11.86 31.03 13.29
C LYS A 113 12.20 31.42 11.85
N LEU A 114 11.93 30.55 10.88
CA LEU A 114 12.16 30.83 9.46
C LEU A 114 11.30 31.98 8.94
N ILE A 115 10.06 32.10 9.43
CA ILE A 115 9.20 33.25 9.13
C ILE A 115 9.78 34.55 9.72
N GLU A 116 10.21 34.53 10.99
CA GLU A 116 10.84 35.68 11.65
C GLU A 116 12.12 36.13 10.92
N MET A 117 12.89 35.19 10.37
CA MET A 117 14.08 35.45 9.56
C MET A 117 13.78 35.86 8.10
N GLN A 118 12.50 35.95 7.70
CA GLN A 118 12.07 36.22 6.33
C GLN A 118 12.63 35.21 5.29
N GLN A 119 12.73 33.94 5.68
CA GLN A 119 13.19 32.83 4.84
C GLN A 119 12.09 31.77 4.58
N PRO A 120 10.89 32.15 4.10
CA PRO A 120 9.79 31.21 3.93
C PRO A 120 10.05 30.13 2.86
N SER A 121 10.97 30.37 1.92
CA SER A 121 11.35 29.40 0.88
C SER A 121 12.02 28.13 1.42
N GLN A 122 12.51 28.15 2.66
CA GLN A 122 13.10 26.98 3.33
C GLN A 122 12.07 26.15 4.11
N ILE A 123 10.81 26.58 4.19
CA ILE A 123 9.76 25.85 4.91
C ILE A 123 9.31 24.67 4.06
N ILE A 124 9.46 23.47 4.62
CA ILE A 124 8.92 22.21 4.07
C ILE A 124 7.64 21.81 4.80
N SER A 125 6.86 20.90 4.20
CA SER A 125 5.68 20.37 4.87
C SER A 125 6.05 19.56 6.13
N LEU A 126 5.13 19.42 7.09
CA LEU A 126 5.35 18.58 8.27
C LEU A 126 5.67 17.13 7.87
N GLU A 127 5.04 16.62 6.81
CA GLU A 127 5.30 15.27 6.31
C GLU A 127 6.73 15.13 5.77
N ASP A 128 7.20 16.12 4.99
CA ASP A 128 8.57 16.12 4.47
C ASP A 128 9.60 16.32 5.59
N PHE A 129 9.27 17.10 6.62
CA PHE A 129 10.09 17.21 7.83
C PHE A 129 10.21 15.87 8.56
N MET A 130 9.10 15.13 8.74
CA MET A 130 9.15 13.80 9.37
C MET A 130 9.97 12.81 8.55
N ASN A 131 9.89 12.85 7.22
CA ASN A 131 10.72 12.03 6.33
C ASN A 131 12.21 12.42 6.43
N LEU A 132 12.51 13.71 6.48
CA LEU A 132 13.88 14.20 6.69
C LEU A 132 14.45 13.71 8.04
N VAL A 133 13.67 13.87 9.13
CA VAL A 133 14.06 13.39 10.47
C VAL A 133 14.33 11.89 10.42
N ARG A 134 13.42 11.11 9.83
CA ARG A 134 13.59 9.65 9.66
C ARG A 134 14.93 9.30 9.01
N ASN A 135 15.27 9.96 7.91
CA ASN A 135 16.53 9.71 7.19
C ASN A 135 17.75 10.13 8.00
N MET A 136 17.62 11.10 8.91
CA MET A 136 18.69 11.52 9.82
C MET A 136 18.87 10.58 11.02
N LEU A 137 17.85 9.83 11.43
CA LEU A 137 17.87 9.05 12.68
C LEU A 137 19.02 8.04 12.81
N PRO A 138 19.39 7.25 11.77
CA PRO A 138 20.55 6.37 11.86
C PRO A 138 21.84 7.11 12.23
N PHE A 139 22.06 8.28 11.60
CA PHE A 139 23.23 9.13 11.86
C PHE A 139 23.17 9.82 13.23
N VAL A 140 21.97 10.21 13.69
CA VAL A 140 21.76 10.78 15.03
C VAL A 140 22.10 9.75 16.10
N LYS A 141 21.62 8.52 15.96
CA LYS A 141 21.88 7.41 16.88
C LYS A 141 23.36 7.07 16.93
N LEU A 142 24.02 7.05 15.77
CA LEU A 142 25.47 6.84 15.68
C LEU A 142 26.25 7.96 16.38
N GLU A 143 25.90 9.23 16.15
CA GLU A 143 26.54 10.38 16.80
C GLU A 143 26.38 10.33 18.33
N VAL A 144 25.21 9.92 18.82
CA VAL A 144 24.94 9.75 20.26
C VAL A 144 25.78 8.63 20.85
N LEU A 145 25.87 7.48 20.16
CA LEU A 145 26.72 6.37 20.57
C LEU A 145 28.19 6.80 20.68
N VAL A 146 28.71 7.49 19.66
CA VAL A 146 30.10 7.97 19.62
C VAL A 146 30.37 8.90 20.80
N ARG A 147 29.49 9.87 21.04
CA ARG A 147 29.62 10.80 22.18
C ARG A 147 29.62 10.06 23.52
N ARG A 148 28.73 9.08 23.70
CA ARG A 148 28.65 8.28 24.93
C ARG A 148 29.91 7.45 25.16
N VAL A 149 30.50 6.88 24.12
CA VAL A 149 31.76 6.13 24.20
C VAL A 149 32.96 7.03 24.55
N CYS A 150 33.03 8.24 23.96
CA CYS A 150 34.11 9.18 24.26
C CYS A 150 34.04 9.75 25.69
N LEU A 151 32.83 9.89 26.24
CA LEU A 151 32.60 10.26 27.63
C LEU A 151 32.84 9.02 28.51
N LYS A 152 34.08 8.82 28.98
CA LYS A 152 34.51 7.67 29.81
C LYS A 152 33.73 7.41 31.12
N SER A 153 32.63 8.13 31.37
CA SER A 153 31.82 8.15 32.60
C SER A 153 30.34 7.78 32.38
N VAL A 154 29.96 7.19 31.25
CA VAL A 154 28.56 6.84 30.94
C VAL A 154 28.17 5.49 31.57
N ASP A 155 26.93 5.41 32.10
CA ASP A 155 26.33 4.18 32.62
C ASP A 155 26.27 3.09 31.54
N PHE A 156 26.54 1.84 31.91
CA PHE A 156 26.44 0.68 31.05
C PHE A 156 25.03 0.54 30.43
N VAL A 157 23.97 0.89 31.17
CA VAL A 157 22.58 0.81 30.69
C VAL A 157 22.36 1.77 29.51
N ASP A 158 22.78 3.03 29.65
CA ASP A 158 22.65 4.03 28.59
C ASP A 158 23.49 3.67 27.35
N LEU A 159 24.68 3.10 27.56
CA LEU A 159 25.51 2.66 26.45
C LEU A 159 24.88 1.47 25.72
N LYS A 160 24.30 0.51 26.46
CA LYS A 160 23.60 -0.64 25.89
C LYS A 160 22.43 -0.20 25.01
N GLU A 161 21.57 0.71 25.48
CA GLU A 161 20.44 1.22 24.69
C GLU A 161 20.91 1.87 23.37
N ALA A 162 22.00 2.65 23.41
CA ALA A 162 22.53 3.30 22.22
C ALA A 162 23.11 2.31 21.21
N ILE A 163 23.79 1.25 21.67
CA ILE A 163 24.31 0.19 20.80
C ILE A 163 23.15 -0.58 20.15
N GLU A 164 22.13 -0.94 20.93
CA GLU A 164 20.93 -1.63 20.42
C GLU A 164 20.22 -0.82 19.34
N GLU A 165 19.98 0.48 19.56
CA GLU A 165 19.31 1.33 18.57
C GLU A 165 20.11 1.50 17.27
N VAL A 166 21.44 1.60 17.36
CA VAL A 166 22.30 1.62 16.17
C VAL A 166 22.23 0.28 15.46
N PHE A 167 22.36 -0.84 16.19
CA PHE A 167 22.31 -2.17 15.60
C PHE A 167 20.98 -2.43 14.88
N GLU A 168 19.86 -2.02 15.45
CA GLU A 168 18.53 -2.10 14.82
C GLU A 168 18.48 -1.35 13.48
N CYS A 169 19.08 -0.15 13.39
CA CYS A 169 19.18 0.58 12.13
C CYS A 169 20.01 -0.16 11.08
N LEU A 170 21.01 -0.94 11.49
CA LEU A 170 21.85 -1.71 10.57
C LEU A 170 21.15 -2.97 10.04
N ILE A 171 20.44 -3.70 10.92
CA ILE A 171 19.78 -4.95 10.52
C ILE A 171 18.39 -4.71 9.90
N TYR A 172 17.73 -3.60 10.23
CA TYR A 172 16.40 -3.22 9.74
C TYR A 172 16.40 -1.78 9.19
N PRO A 173 17.14 -1.48 8.11
CA PRO A 173 17.32 -0.11 7.62
C PRO A 173 16.02 0.56 7.17
N LYS A 174 15.00 -0.22 6.78
CA LYS A 174 13.72 0.31 6.29
C LYS A 174 12.70 0.63 7.38
N ILE A 175 12.81 0.04 8.58
CA ILE A 175 11.85 0.24 9.68
C ILE A 175 12.58 0.52 10.98
N LEU A 176 12.28 1.67 11.56
CA LEU A 176 12.95 2.17 12.75
C LEU A 176 12.13 1.86 14.00
N ARG A 177 12.80 1.79 15.15
CA ARG A 177 12.17 1.64 16.47
C ARG A 177 11.07 2.69 16.71
N GLU A 178 11.26 3.91 16.22
CA GLU A 178 10.30 5.00 16.32
C GLU A 178 9.00 4.73 15.53
N ASP A 179 9.07 3.98 14.42
CA ASP A 179 7.87 3.51 13.72
C ASP A 179 7.13 2.47 14.57
N CYS A 180 7.89 1.54 15.18
CA CYS A 180 7.35 0.51 16.06
C CYS A 180 6.62 1.12 17.26
N TYR A 181 7.12 2.24 17.80
CA TYR A 181 6.42 3.00 18.83
C TYR A 181 5.05 3.49 18.34
N GLN A 182 5.01 4.07 17.13
CA GLN A 182 3.76 4.57 16.56
C GLN A 182 2.78 3.43 16.22
N ILE A 183 3.27 2.30 15.71
CA ILE A 183 2.48 1.09 15.43
C ILE A 183 1.81 0.59 16.71
N ILE A 184 2.56 0.44 17.81
CA ILE A 184 2.03 -0.03 19.10
C ILE A 184 1.03 0.96 19.68
N ARG A 185 1.32 2.27 19.63
CA ARG A 185 0.37 3.31 20.06
C ARG A 185 -0.93 3.23 19.27
N ASN A 186 -0.84 3.05 17.96
CA ASN A 186 -2.01 2.96 17.10
C ASN A 186 -2.83 1.69 17.37
N LYS A 187 -2.19 0.58 17.70
CA LYS A 187 -2.85 -0.70 18.05
C LYS A 187 -3.47 -0.70 19.44
N LEU A 188 -2.68 -0.38 20.47
CA LEU A 188 -3.08 -0.54 21.88
C LEU A 188 -3.79 0.69 22.44
N LYS A 189 -3.61 1.87 21.82
CA LYS A 189 -4.10 3.16 22.34
C LYS A 189 -3.63 3.46 23.78
N LYS A 190 -2.54 2.83 24.23
CA LYS A 190 -1.89 3.06 25.53
C LYS A 190 -0.92 4.25 25.44
N LYS A 191 -0.78 4.99 26.54
CA LYS A 191 0.16 6.11 26.66
C LYS A 191 1.59 5.65 26.94
N GLU A 192 1.73 4.54 27.66
CA GLU A 192 3.00 3.98 28.09
C GLU A 192 2.96 2.45 27.91
N VAL A 193 4.08 1.89 27.48
CA VAL A 193 4.35 0.45 27.38
C VAL A 193 5.81 0.23 27.70
N ASP A 194 6.15 -0.96 28.18
CA ASP A 194 7.54 -1.39 28.33
C ASP A 194 7.94 -2.10 27.02
N PHE A 195 8.45 -1.32 26.07
CA PHE A 195 8.90 -1.82 24.76
C PHE A 195 10.26 -2.49 24.90
N LEU A 196 10.39 -3.73 24.45
CA LEU A 196 11.65 -4.49 24.56
C LEU A 196 12.44 -4.44 23.25
N LYS A 197 11.89 -5.03 22.19
CA LYS A 197 12.57 -5.18 20.89
C LYS A 197 11.58 -5.40 19.77
N PHE A 198 12.06 -5.34 18.53
CA PHE A 198 11.32 -5.78 17.37
C PHE A 198 12.18 -6.63 16.44
N LYS A 199 11.51 -7.44 15.61
CA LYS A 199 12.12 -8.32 14.63
C LYS A 199 11.35 -8.24 13.32
N VAL A 200 12.08 -8.14 12.22
CA VAL A 200 11.52 -8.13 10.85
C VAL A 200 12.03 -9.36 10.11
N GLU A 201 11.12 -10.08 9.47
CA GLU A 201 11.42 -11.29 8.70
C GLU A 201 10.73 -11.22 7.35
N GLN A 202 11.44 -11.61 6.28
CA GLN A 202 10.83 -11.68 4.96
C GLN A 202 9.75 -12.76 4.97
N SER A 203 8.58 -12.45 4.41
CA SER A 203 7.52 -13.43 4.23
C SER A 203 7.92 -14.38 3.10
N HIS A 204 7.77 -15.69 3.32
CA HIS A 204 7.97 -16.70 2.28
C HIS A 204 6.76 -16.81 1.33
N GLU A 205 5.70 -16.04 1.57
CA GLU A 205 4.50 -15.99 0.74
C GLU A 205 4.78 -15.18 -0.55
N LYS A 206 5.10 -15.85 -1.66
CA LYS A 206 5.32 -15.27 -3.00
C LYS A 206 4.00 -14.84 -3.69
N ASN A 207 3.13 -14.10 -3.01
CA ASN A 207 1.79 -13.80 -3.55
C ASN A 207 1.60 -12.33 -3.99
N GLY A 208 2.62 -11.48 -3.86
CA GLY A 208 2.58 -10.08 -4.28
C GLY A 208 3.41 -9.84 -5.53
N GLU A 209 2.77 -9.48 -6.64
CA GLU A 209 3.48 -9.16 -7.90
C GLU A 209 4.13 -7.77 -7.88
N CYS A 210 3.75 -6.91 -6.94
CA CYS A 210 4.09 -5.49 -6.95
C CYS A 210 4.56 -4.95 -5.57
N SER A 211 4.88 -5.82 -4.62
CA SER A 211 5.30 -5.41 -3.26
C SER A 211 6.10 -6.50 -2.55
N ASP A 212 7.07 -6.08 -1.73
CA ASP A 212 7.78 -7.01 -0.86
C ASP A 212 7.05 -7.19 0.47
N TYR A 213 6.87 -8.44 0.89
CA TYR A 213 6.09 -8.79 2.07
C TYR A 213 6.98 -9.25 3.22
N TYR A 214 6.73 -8.71 4.41
CA TYR A 214 7.49 -9.02 5.63
C TYR A 214 6.54 -9.22 6.82
N LYS A 215 7.02 -9.94 7.83
CA LYS A 215 6.38 -10.05 9.14
C LYS A 215 7.17 -9.23 10.15
N LEU A 216 6.45 -8.47 10.98
CA LEU A 216 7.01 -7.69 12.08
C LEU A 216 6.48 -8.26 13.40
N SER A 217 7.41 -8.59 14.29
CA SER A 217 7.12 -8.98 15.67
C SER A 217 7.65 -7.89 16.60
N ILE A 218 6.81 -7.39 17.51
CA ILE A 218 7.18 -6.43 18.54
C ILE A 218 6.93 -7.07 19.90
N ASP A 219 7.96 -7.13 20.73
CA ASP A 219 7.89 -7.68 22.08
C ASP A 219 7.72 -6.53 23.09
N LEU A 220 6.68 -6.65 23.91
CA LEU A 220 6.41 -5.75 25.04
C LEU A 220 6.47 -6.55 26.35
N GLU A 221 6.85 -5.90 27.44
CA GLU A 221 6.64 -6.46 28.78
C GLU A 221 5.27 -6.03 29.31
N GLU A 222 4.44 -7.01 29.66
CA GLU A 222 3.14 -6.80 30.31
C GLU A 222 3.04 -7.75 31.51
N ASN A 223 2.86 -7.19 32.73
CA ASN A 223 2.75 -7.96 33.97
C ASN A 223 3.90 -8.97 34.20
N HIS A 224 5.15 -8.55 33.95
CA HIS A 224 6.36 -9.40 34.05
C HIS A 224 6.40 -10.58 33.05
N HIS A 225 5.58 -10.52 31.99
CA HIS A 225 5.60 -11.47 30.90
C HIS A 225 5.87 -10.77 29.57
N VAL A 226 6.61 -11.43 28.69
CA VAL A 226 6.82 -10.93 27.33
C VAL A 226 5.60 -11.26 26.48
N CYS A 227 4.97 -10.23 25.92
CA CYS A 227 3.88 -10.34 24.96
C CYS A 227 4.36 -9.93 23.57
N THR A 228 4.28 -10.86 22.61
CA THR A 228 4.65 -10.59 21.20
C THR A 228 3.43 -10.18 20.39
N HIS A 229 3.47 -8.99 19.81
CA HIS A 229 2.51 -8.51 18.83
C HIS A 229 3.02 -8.69 17.41
N LYS A 230 2.24 -9.41 16.59
CA LYS A 230 2.57 -9.69 15.19
C LYS A 230 1.83 -8.78 14.22
N PHE A 231 2.51 -8.43 13.13
CA PHE A 231 2.08 -7.53 12.08
C PHE A 231 2.56 -8.01 10.71
N PHE A 232 1.88 -7.56 9.66
CA PHE A 232 2.27 -7.75 8.27
C PHE A 232 2.73 -6.41 7.69
N ILE A 233 3.89 -6.39 7.02
CA ILE A 233 4.42 -5.22 6.34
C ILE A 233 4.38 -5.45 4.84
N LYS A 234 3.79 -4.49 4.12
CA LYS A 234 3.84 -4.38 2.66
C LYS A 234 4.78 -3.23 2.30
N TYR A 235 5.94 -3.54 1.72
CA TYR A 235 6.91 -2.55 1.25
C TYR A 235 6.69 -2.21 -0.23
N LEU A 236 6.98 -0.95 -0.57
CA LEU A 236 7.25 -0.58 -1.95
C LEU A 236 8.54 -1.31 -2.41
N PRO A 237 8.52 -2.02 -3.55
CA PRO A 237 9.71 -2.72 -4.05
C PRO A 237 10.85 -1.74 -4.38
N GLU A 238 12.09 -2.23 -4.31
CA GLU A 238 13.29 -1.40 -4.59
C GLU A 238 13.62 -1.25 -6.08
N ASN A 239 13.34 -2.27 -6.90
CA ASN A 239 13.79 -2.33 -8.31
C ASN A 239 12.59 -2.33 -9.26
N ILE A 240 12.17 -1.16 -9.77
CA ILE A 240 10.93 -1.06 -10.57
C ILE A 240 11.06 -0.14 -11.79
N ASP A 241 12.19 -0.11 -12.49
CA ASP A 241 12.46 0.93 -13.50
C ASP A 241 11.39 1.03 -14.62
N GLU A 242 10.80 -0.08 -15.07
CA GLU A 242 9.85 -0.07 -16.20
C GLU A 242 8.38 0.25 -15.82
N ILE A 243 7.94 -0.06 -14.59
CA ILE A 243 6.57 0.21 -14.10
C ILE A 243 6.54 1.06 -12.84
N PHE A 244 7.63 1.79 -12.58
CA PHE A 244 7.82 2.58 -11.37
C PHE A 244 6.62 3.46 -11.07
N MET A 245 6.11 4.15 -12.08
CA MET A 245 4.96 5.05 -11.93
C MET A 245 3.69 4.30 -11.54
N GLU A 246 3.37 3.18 -12.19
CA GLU A 246 2.15 2.42 -11.93
C GLU A 246 2.17 1.78 -10.53
N ILE A 247 3.29 1.17 -10.12
CA ILE A 247 3.41 0.63 -8.77
C ILE A 247 3.40 1.74 -7.73
N THR A 248 4.12 2.84 -7.95
CA THR A 248 4.13 3.96 -7.01
C THR A 248 2.75 4.60 -6.87
N MET A 249 2.00 4.76 -7.96
CA MET A 249 0.63 5.27 -7.93
C MET A 249 -0.29 4.31 -7.18
N SER A 250 -0.29 3.02 -7.51
CA SER A 250 -1.12 2.00 -6.85
C SER A 250 -0.82 1.90 -5.35
N PHE A 251 0.46 1.97 -4.99
CA PHE A 251 0.89 2.01 -3.60
C PHE A 251 0.42 3.29 -2.88
N ALA A 252 0.53 4.46 -3.53
CA ALA A 252 0.06 5.72 -2.98
C ALA A 252 -1.46 5.73 -2.76
N LYS A 253 -2.24 5.12 -3.67
CA LYS A 253 -3.69 4.95 -3.51
C LYS A 253 -4.03 4.14 -2.26
N GLU A 254 -3.38 2.98 -2.09
CA GLU A 254 -3.60 2.15 -0.90
C GLU A 254 -3.18 2.88 0.39
N GLN A 255 -2.08 3.62 0.37
CA GLN A 255 -1.68 4.48 1.49
C GLN A 255 -2.75 5.52 1.81
N LYS A 256 -3.33 6.18 0.81
CA LYS A 256 -4.40 7.18 1.01
C LYS A 256 -5.67 6.55 1.57
N PHE A 257 -6.03 5.36 1.09
CA PHE A 257 -7.17 4.59 1.57
C PHE A 257 -7.06 4.33 3.08
N TYR A 258 -5.93 3.80 3.55
CA TYR A 258 -5.74 3.47 4.97
C TYR A 258 -5.36 4.66 5.86
N LYS A 259 -4.61 5.64 5.35
CA LYS A 259 -4.17 6.80 6.12
C LYS A 259 -5.26 7.86 6.28
N SER A 260 -6.17 7.95 5.31
CA SER A 260 -7.13 9.05 5.23
C SER A 260 -8.58 8.57 5.18
N PHE A 261 -8.94 7.74 4.21
CA PHE A 261 -10.35 7.39 3.98
C PHE A 261 -10.96 6.52 5.09
N ILE A 262 -10.31 5.41 5.46
CA ILE A 262 -10.78 4.54 6.54
C ILE A 262 -10.89 5.30 7.88
N PRO A 263 -9.86 6.04 8.35
CA PRO A 263 -9.97 6.84 9.57
C PRO A 263 -11.07 7.90 9.51
N MET A 264 -11.30 8.51 8.35
CA MET A 264 -12.39 9.49 8.18
C MET A 264 -13.75 8.82 8.35
N LEU A 265 -13.98 7.64 7.77
CA LEU A 265 -15.21 6.87 7.99
C LEU A 265 -15.41 6.53 9.48
N GLU A 266 -14.35 6.14 10.18
CA GLU A 266 -14.41 5.87 11.62
C GLU A 266 -14.80 7.12 12.42
N GLN A 267 -14.23 8.29 12.09
CA GLN A 267 -14.59 9.59 12.70
C GLN A 267 -16.04 10.00 12.44
N LEU A 268 -16.57 9.66 11.26
CA LEU A 268 -17.98 9.89 10.92
C LEU A 268 -18.94 8.86 11.57
N GLY A 269 -18.42 7.91 12.35
CA GLY A 269 -19.22 6.91 13.08
C GLY A 269 -19.48 5.61 12.33
N TYR A 270 -18.77 5.36 11.23
CA TYR A 270 -18.95 4.20 10.36
C TYR A 270 -17.95 3.06 10.62
N SER A 271 -17.30 3.02 11.79
CA SER A 271 -16.29 2.01 12.13
C SER A 271 -16.80 0.56 12.12
N LYS A 272 -18.10 0.33 12.26
CA LYS A 272 -18.71 -1.01 12.22
C LYS A 272 -18.83 -1.60 10.81
N ILE A 273 -18.70 -0.77 9.78
CA ILE A 273 -18.83 -1.21 8.38
C ILE A 273 -17.50 -1.19 7.63
N THR A 274 -16.38 -0.88 8.29
CA THR A 274 -15.02 -0.90 7.71
C THR A 274 -14.29 -2.23 7.92
N ASP A 275 -14.96 -3.22 8.51
CA ASP A 275 -14.43 -4.57 8.79
C ASP A 275 -14.29 -5.46 7.54
N PHE A 276 -14.58 -4.94 6.35
CA PHE A 276 -14.27 -5.61 5.07
C PHE A 276 -12.78 -5.56 4.72
N ALA A 277 -11.99 -4.71 5.39
CA ALA A 277 -10.56 -4.50 5.16
C ALA A 277 -9.74 -4.76 6.44
N PRO A 278 -8.47 -5.18 6.34
CA PRO A 278 -7.60 -5.34 7.50
C PRO A 278 -7.31 -4.01 8.19
N LYS A 279 -7.10 -4.05 9.50
CA LYS A 279 -6.61 -2.88 10.24
C LYS A 279 -5.20 -2.52 9.78
N CYS A 280 -5.02 -1.29 9.31
CA CYS A 280 -3.71 -0.68 9.10
C CYS A 280 -3.33 0.14 10.34
N PHE A 281 -2.16 -0.16 10.92
CA PHE A 281 -1.68 0.52 12.11
C PHE A 281 -0.69 1.63 11.80
N PHE A 282 -0.02 1.61 10.65
CA PHE A 282 0.95 2.65 10.29
C PHE A 282 1.23 2.65 8.80
N THR A 283 1.51 3.83 8.26
CA THR A 283 1.93 4.02 6.87
C THR A 283 3.14 4.95 6.84
N CYS A 284 4.21 4.52 6.18
CA CYS A 284 5.37 5.36 5.89
C CYS A 284 5.35 5.72 4.40
N LYS A 285 5.18 7.01 4.08
CA LYS A 285 5.00 7.51 2.71
C LYS A 285 6.09 6.95 1.78
N ASN A 286 5.67 6.42 0.63
CA ASN A 286 6.54 5.85 -0.39
C ASN A 286 7.50 4.74 0.10
N LEU A 287 7.22 4.11 1.24
CA LEU A 287 8.08 3.06 1.81
C LEU A 287 7.30 1.81 2.20
N PHE A 288 6.34 1.90 3.13
CA PHE A 288 5.61 0.72 3.62
C PHE A 288 4.24 1.02 4.25
N LEU A 289 3.40 -0.02 4.33
CA LEU A 289 2.20 -0.08 5.16
C LEU A 289 2.33 -1.23 6.17
N VAL A 290 1.83 -1.03 7.40
CA VAL A 290 1.83 -2.03 8.47
C VAL A 290 0.41 -2.39 8.85
N PHE A 291 0.05 -3.64 8.65
CA PHE A 291 -1.27 -4.22 8.89
C PHE A 291 -1.27 -5.17 10.09
N GLU A 292 -2.46 -5.49 10.57
CA GLU A 292 -2.63 -6.70 11.37
C GLU A 292 -2.24 -7.95 10.58
N ASP A 293 -1.57 -8.89 11.25
CA ASP A 293 -1.23 -10.17 10.63
C ASP A 293 -2.45 -11.09 10.62
N LEU A 294 -3.14 -11.16 9.49
CA LEU A 294 -4.34 -11.98 9.31
C LEU A 294 -4.05 -13.48 9.46
N SER A 295 -2.81 -13.93 9.24
CA SER A 295 -2.44 -15.34 9.43
C SER A 295 -2.59 -15.79 10.89
N VAL A 296 -2.37 -14.88 11.85
CA VAL A 296 -2.56 -15.13 13.29
C VAL A 296 -4.03 -15.38 13.64
N LYS A 297 -4.95 -14.84 12.84
CA LYS A 297 -6.40 -15.06 12.98
C LYS A 297 -6.90 -16.25 12.15
N GLY A 298 -6.00 -16.97 11.46
CA GLY A 298 -6.34 -18.13 10.65
C GLY A 298 -6.99 -17.78 9.31
N TYR A 299 -6.77 -16.56 8.80
CA TYR A 299 -7.15 -16.23 7.42
C TYR A 299 -6.15 -16.83 6.44
N LYS A 300 -6.67 -17.36 5.34
CA LYS A 300 -5.90 -17.87 4.21
C LYS A 300 -6.48 -17.38 2.88
N ASN A 301 -5.64 -17.17 1.88
CA ASN A 301 -6.11 -16.92 0.52
C ASN A 301 -6.96 -18.09 0.02
N ILE A 302 -7.90 -17.79 -0.85
CA ILE A 302 -8.78 -18.80 -1.45
C ILE A 302 -8.14 -19.29 -2.74
N SER A 303 -8.25 -20.59 -3.03
CA SER A 303 -7.76 -21.13 -4.30
C SER A 303 -8.57 -20.63 -5.49
N MET A 304 -7.88 -20.34 -6.59
CA MET A 304 -8.48 -19.97 -7.88
C MET A 304 -8.62 -21.17 -8.84
N ASN A 305 -8.01 -22.32 -8.50
CA ASN A 305 -7.97 -23.49 -9.37
C ASN A 305 -9.36 -24.05 -9.67
N GLU A 306 -10.24 -23.98 -8.67
CA GLU A 306 -11.64 -24.38 -8.80
C GLU A 306 -12.55 -23.15 -8.85
N PRO A 307 -13.59 -23.14 -9.71
CA PRO A 307 -14.62 -22.12 -9.70
C PRO A 307 -15.28 -21.98 -8.33
N TRP A 308 -15.50 -20.74 -7.91
CA TRP A 308 -16.16 -20.46 -6.64
C TRP A 308 -17.67 -20.72 -6.71
N SER A 309 -18.21 -21.29 -5.63
CA SER A 309 -19.64 -21.54 -5.50
C SER A 309 -20.45 -20.24 -5.28
N GLN A 310 -21.74 -20.29 -5.60
CA GLN A 310 -22.68 -19.21 -5.30
C GLN A 310 -22.65 -18.78 -3.82
N GLN A 311 -22.48 -19.73 -2.88
CA GLN A 311 -22.45 -19.42 -1.46
C GLN A 311 -21.22 -18.60 -1.08
N GLN A 312 -20.04 -18.94 -1.60
CA GLN A 312 -18.80 -18.19 -1.37
C GLN A 312 -18.94 -16.76 -1.92
N LEU A 313 -19.37 -16.64 -3.18
CA LEU A 313 -19.59 -15.34 -3.84
C LEU A 313 -20.58 -14.47 -3.08
N SER A 314 -21.66 -15.06 -2.55
CA SER A 314 -22.65 -14.35 -1.73
C SER A 314 -22.02 -13.71 -0.48
N GLN A 315 -21.15 -14.42 0.23
CA GLN A 315 -20.49 -13.88 1.43
C GLN A 315 -19.45 -12.82 1.09
N ILE A 316 -18.71 -13.00 -0.01
CA ILE A 316 -17.74 -12.01 -0.50
C ILE A 316 -18.45 -10.73 -0.94
N LEU A 317 -19.56 -10.84 -1.66
CA LEU A 317 -20.37 -9.70 -2.08
C LEU A 317 -20.96 -8.90 -0.91
N LYS A 318 -21.12 -9.49 0.28
CA LYS A 318 -21.45 -8.71 1.48
C LYS A 318 -20.31 -7.77 1.87
N GLN A 319 -19.05 -8.20 1.75
CA GLN A 319 -17.90 -7.33 2.02
C GLN A 319 -17.78 -6.22 0.96
N VAL A 320 -17.96 -6.57 -0.32
CA VAL A 320 -18.04 -5.58 -1.42
C VAL A 320 -19.17 -4.57 -1.18
N SER A 321 -20.34 -5.03 -0.71
CA SER A 321 -21.47 -4.14 -0.39
C SER A 321 -21.13 -3.14 0.73
N LYS A 322 -20.29 -3.51 1.70
CA LYS A 322 -19.82 -2.58 2.74
C LYS A 322 -18.89 -1.52 2.16
N LEU A 323 -17.92 -1.92 1.32
CA LEU A 323 -17.03 -0.98 0.64
C LEU A 323 -17.83 0.06 -0.18
N HIS A 324 -18.74 -0.41 -1.03
CA HIS A 324 -19.57 0.47 -1.85
C HIS A 324 -20.48 1.37 -1.02
N SER A 325 -21.05 0.84 0.08
CA SER A 325 -21.89 1.63 0.99
C SER A 325 -21.09 2.72 1.70
N CYS A 326 -19.81 2.49 2.02
CA CYS A 326 -18.96 3.51 2.64
C CYS A 326 -18.82 4.76 1.77
N THR A 327 -18.70 4.62 0.44
CA THR A 327 -18.70 5.78 -0.46
C THR A 327 -19.99 6.58 -0.35
N LEU A 328 -21.15 5.90 -0.41
CA LEU A 328 -22.46 6.55 -0.39
C LEU A 328 -22.73 7.24 0.96
N LEU A 329 -22.36 6.59 2.06
CA LEU A 329 -22.51 7.13 3.41
C LEU A 329 -21.58 8.31 3.67
N PHE A 330 -20.35 8.25 3.16
CA PHE A 330 -19.42 9.37 3.21
C PHE A 330 -19.98 10.60 2.48
N GLU A 331 -20.38 10.43 1.20
CA GLU A 331 -20.91 11.54 0.40
C GLU A 331 -22.17 12.15 1.02
N GLN A 332 -23.11 11.32 1.49
CA GLN A 332 -24.32 11.81 2.17
C GLN A 332 -23.96 12.61 3.42
N LYS A 333 -23.05 12.09 4.25
CA LYS A 333 -22.70 12.73 5.52
C LYS A 333 -21.98 14.05 5.32
N MET A 334 -21.07 14.08 4.35
CA MET A 334 -20.36 15.31 4.02
C MET A 334 -21.28 16.34 3.39
N ALA A 335 -22.24 15.93 2.54
CA ALA A 335 -23.24 16.84 2.01
C ALA A 335 -24.10 17.47 3.11
N GLU A 336 -24.49 16.67 4.12
CA GLU A 336 -25.22 17.16 5.30
C GLU A 336 -24.40 18.17 6.11
N LEU A 337 -23.09 17.92 6.29
CA LEU A 337 -22.20 18.79 7.05
C LEU A 337 -21.83 20.09 6.32
N LEU A 338 -21.67 20.03 4.98
CA LEU A 338 -21.21 21.15 4.16
C LEU A 338 -22.35 21.98 3.56
N GLY A 339 -23.56 21.43 3.48
CA GLY A 339 -24.74 22.09 2.91
C GLY A 339 -24.80 22.06 1.37
N TYR A 340 -23.95 21.27 0.71
CA TYR A 340 -23.97 21.06 -0.74
C TYR A 340 -23.49 19.63 -1.09
N GLU A 341 -23.93 19.10 -2.23
CA GLU A 341 -23.50 17.77 -2.67
C GLU A 341 -22.01 17.72 -2.97
N ILE A 342 -21.34 16.66 -2.51
CA ILE A 342 -19.98 16.32 -2.90
C ILE A 342 -19.90 14.87 -3.36
N LYS A 343 -18.97 14.59 -4.28
CA LYS A 343 -18.60 13.23 -4.66
C LYS A 343 -17.26 12.87 -4.03
N ILE A 344 -17.03 11.58 -3.82
CA ILE A 344 -15.80 11.10 -3.22
C ILE A 344 -14.57 11.48 -4.06
N ASN A 345 -14.73 11.53 -5.38
CA ASN A 345 -13.69 11.94 -6.32
C ASN A 345 -13.32 13.44 -6.19
N ASP A 346 -14.19 14.28 -5.61
CA ASP A 346 -13.86 15.69 -5.36
C ASP A 346 -12.91 15.84 -4.17
N TYR A 347 -12.95 14.89 -3.24
CA TYR A 347 -12.18 14.93 -1.98
C TYR A 347 -10.95 14.01 -1.98
N PHE A 348 -11.02 12.89 -2.69
CA PHE A 348 -9.99 11.86 -2.75
C PHE A 348 -9.59 11.52 -4.19
N SER A 349 -9.50 12.53 -5.07
CA SER A 349 -9.19 12.35 -6.50
C SER A 349 -7.91 11.56 -6.74
N ASP A 350 -6.86 11.77 -5.93
CA ASP A 350 -5.58 11.07 -6.01
C ASP A 350 -5.70 9.58 -5.63
N MET A 351 -6.55 9.26 -4.65
CA MET A 351 -6.81 7.89 -4.20
C MET A 351 -7.59 7.07 -5.23
N VAL A 352 -8.54 7.70 -5.95
CA VAL A 352 -9.46 7.00 -6.85
C VAL A 352 -9.18 7.26 -8.33
N ALA A 353 -8.10 7.98 -8.64
CA ALA A 353 -7.66 8.28 -10.00
C ALA A 353 -7.58 7.02 -10.84
N GLU A 354 -7.99 7.07 -12.11
CA GLU A 354 -7.79 5.93 -13.00
C GLU A 354 -6.30 5.73 -13.30
N SER A 355 -5.81 4.49 -13.22
CA SER A 355 -4.42 4.16 -13.55
C SER A 355 -4.26 2.89 -14.40
N ALA A 356 -5.32 2.09 -14.53
CA ALA A 356 -5.27 0.80 -15.22
C ALA A 356 -5.89 0.87 -16.63
N ILE A 357 -6.81 1.81 -16.88
CA ILE A 357 -7.53 1.95 -18.16
C ILE A 357 -7.27 3.31 -18.79
N GLY A 358 -6.85 3.31 -20.04
CA GLY A 358 -6.63 4.53 -20.81
C GLY A 358 -6.44 4.25 -22.30
N ARG A 359 -6.44 5.32 -23.11
CA ARG A 359 -6.19 5.26 -24.57
C ARG A 359 -4.74 5.49 -24.95
N ASP A 360 -3.93 6.02 -24.04
CA ASP A 360 -2.49 6.15 -24.23
C ASP A 360 -1.79 4.99 -23.55
N ILE A 361 -1.09 4.17 -24.34
CA ILE A 361 -0.33 3.00 -23.88
C ILE A 361 0.71 3.38 -22.82
N LYS A 362 1.27 4.59 -22.86
CA LYS A 362 2.23 5.04 -21.84
C LYS A 362 1.57 5.25 -20.48
N SER A 363 0.28 5.59 -20.48
CA SER A 363 -0.50 5.87 -19.27
C SER A 363 -1.25 4.65 -18.73
N ALA A 364 -1.52 3.66 -19.58
CA ALA A 364 -2.28 2.46 -19.23
C ALA A 364 -1.77 1.23 -20.00
N PRO A 365 -0.50 0.84 -19.80
CA PRO A 365 0.11 -0.23 -20.58
C PRO A 365 -0.57 -1.59 -20.33
N ILE A 366 -1.01 -1.87 -19.10
CA ILE A 366 -1.70 -3.12 -18.75
C ILE A 366 -2.98 -3.31 -19.57
N SER A 367 -3.86 -2.30 -19.66
CA SER A 367 -5.08 -2.45 -20.45
C SER A 367 -4.79 -2.69 -21.93
N HIS A 368 -3.78 -2.05 -22.49
CA HIS A 368 -3.40 -2.25 -23.89
C HIS A 368 -2.86 -3.66 -24.13
N ALA A 369 -2.03 -4.17 -23.21
CA ALA A 369 -1.57 -5.55 -23.26
C ALA A 369 -2.76 -6.52 -23.18
N PHE A 370 -3.70 -6.32 -22.25
CA PHE A 370 -4.86 -7.20 -22.08
C PHE A 370 -5.79 -7.18 -23.30
N ILE A 371 -6.03 -6.01 -23.89
CA ILE A 371 -6.82 -5.85 -25.12
C ILE A 371 -6.14 -6.57 -26.28
N ALA A 372 -4.83 -6.40 -26.46
CA ALA A 372 -4.08 -7.07 -27.52
C ALA A 372 -4.08 -8.59 -27.34
N GLY A 373 -3.89 -9.08 -26.12
CA GLY A 373 -3.97 -10.52 -25.82
C GLY A 373 -5.37 -11.08 -26.10
N SER A 374 -6.42 -10.37 -25.70
CA SER A 374 -7.80 -10.75 -26.00
C SER A 374 -8.08 -10.79 -27.50
N HIS A 375 -7.62 -9.77 -28.23
CA HIS A 375 -7.71 -9.70 -29.69
C HIS A 375 -7.01 -10.88 -30.36
N HIS A 376 -5.78 -11.18 -29.94
CA HIS A 376 -5.00 -12.30 -30.45
C HIS A 376 -5.69 -13.65 -30.22
N LEU A 377 -6.27 -13.86 -29.04
CA LEU A 377 -7.03 -15.09 -28.76
C LEU A 377 -8.30 -15.18 -29.59
N VAL A 378 -9.04 -14.08 -29.76
CA VAL A 378 -10.22 -14.05 -30.66
C VAL A 378 -9.82 -14.51 -32.07
N GLN A 379 -8.71 -13.99 -32.63
CA GLN A 379 -8.23 -14.40 -33.95
C GLN A 379 -7.95 -15.89 -34.05
N LYS A 380 -7.31 -16.46 -33.02
CA LYS A 380 -6.96 -17.88 -33.00
C LYS A 380 -8.18 -18.77 -32.82
N TYR A 381 -9.06 -18.44 -31.88
CA TYR A 381 -10.26 -19.22 -31.61
C TYR A 381 -11.24 -19.18 -32.79
N CYS A 382 -11.43 -18.04 -33.45
CA CYS A 382 -12.26 -17.98 -34.67
C CYS A 382 -11.75 -18.96 -35.76
N LYS A 383 -10.43 -19.09 -35.93
CA LYS A 383 -9.83 -20.06 -36.86
C LYS A 383 -10.06 -21.51 -36.43
N VAL A 384 -9.90 -21.81 -35.14
CA VAL A 384 -10.12 -23.18 -34.62
C VAL A 384 -11.59 -23.59 -34.71
N LEU A 385 -12.50 -22.67 -34.40
CA LEU A 385 -13.94 -22.90 -34.39
C LEU A 385 -14.57 -22.83 -35.79
N ASN A 386 -13.79 -22.48 -36.82
CA ASN A 386 -14.27 -22.20 -38.18
C ASN A 386 -15.46 -21.22 -38.18
N THR A 387 -15.37 -20.14 -37.40
CA THR A 387 -16.45 -19.16 -37.23
C THR A 387 -16.75 -18.45 -38.55
N GLU A 388 -18.03 -18.33 -38.90
CA GLU A 388 -18.45 -17.50 -40.03
C GLU A 388 -18.04 -16.04 -39.82
N ASN A 389 -17.69 -15.31 -40.89
CA ASN A 389 -17.25 -13.92 -40.82
C ASN A 389 -15.98 -13.67 -39.96
N THR A 390 -15.11 -14.69 -39.79
CA THR A 390 -13.84 -14.58 -39.03
C THR A 390 -13.05 -13.31 -39.36
N ASP A 391 -12.91 -12.97 -40.65
CA ASP A 391 -12.17 -11.78 -41.09
C ASP A 391 -12.82 -10.48 -40.60
N GLN A 392 -14.15 -10.39 -40.62
CA GLN A 392 -14.89 -9.22 -40.17
C GLN A 392 -14.83 -9.08 -38.64
N ILE A 393 -15.07 -10.19 -37.91
CA ILE A 393 -14.96 -10.24 -36.44
C ILE A 393 -13.58 -9.77 -36.00
N THR A 394 -12.54 -10.36 -36.59
CA THR A 394 -11.13 -10.03 -36.30
C THR A 394 -10.81 -8.56 -36.57
N LYS A 395 -11.36 -8.01 -37.66
CA LYS A 395 -11.14 -6.62 -38.07
C LYS A 395 -11.75 -5.63 -37.07
N ILE A 396 -12.94 -5.91 -36.54
CA ILE A 396 -13.63 -4.99 -35.62
C ILE A 396 -13.25 -5.22 -34.14
N ALA A 397 -12.69 -6.39 -33.82
CA ALA A 397 -12.45 -6.84 -32.46
C ALA A 397 -11.64 -5.83 -31.64
N LEU A 398 -10.51 -5.35 -32.16
CA LEU A 398 -9.63 -4.43 -31.44
C LEU A 398 -10.35 -3.14 -31.02
N GLU A 399 -11.05 -2.50 -31.96
CA GLU A 399 -11.81 -1.26 -31.71
C GLU A 399 -12.95 -1.48 -30.71
N LYS A 400 -13.70 -2.57 -30.87
CA LYS A 400 -14.82 -2.90 -29.98
C LYS A 400 -14.35 -3.25 -28.57
N LEU A 401 -13.26 -3.99 -28.44
CA LEU A 401 -12.65 -4.32 -27.14
C LEU A 401 -12.15 -3.05 -26.44
N GLN A 402 -11.45 -2.16 -27.14
CA GLN A 402 -11.04 -0.85 -26.61
C GLN A 402 -12.26 -0.05 -26.13
N THR A 403 -13.30 0.05 -26.95
CA THR A 403 -14.53 0.78 -26.59
C THR A 403 -15.19 0.19 -25.34
N LYS A 404 -15.12 -1.13 -25.17
CA LYS A 404 -15.68 -1.82 -24.00
C LYS A 404 -14.83 -1.68 -22.74
N PHE A 405 -13.51 -1.57 -22.87
CA PHE A 405 -12.63 -1.16 -21.76
C PHE A 405 -12.90 0.29 -21.35
N ASP A 406 -12.96 1.21 -22.33
CA ASP A 406 -13.25 2.63 -22.09
C ASP A 406 -14.59 2.82 -21.36
N ALA A 407 -15.58 1.97 -21.65
CA ALA A 407 -16.86 2.02 -20.94
C ALA A 407 -16.67 1.91 -19.42
N MET A 408 -15.72 1.10 -18.95
CA MET A 408 -15.44 0.87 -17.52
C MET A 408 -14.82 2.07 -16.77
N LEU A 409 -14.51 3.16 -17.46
CA LEU A 409 -14.11 4.44 -16.86
C LEU A 409 -15.25 5.04 -16.01
N PRO A 410 -14.96 6.07 -15.17
CA PRO A 410 -16.01 6.76 -14.41
C PRO A 410 -17.21 7.13 -15.30
N SER A 411 -18.41 6.71 -14.89
CA SER A 411 -19.62 6.91 -15.69
C SER A 411 -20.25 8.28 -15.41
N THR A 412 -20.74 8.95 -16.44
CA THR A 412 -21.63 10.11 -16.30
C THR A 412 -23.10 9.72 -16.26
N LYS A 413 -23.42 8.46 -16.63
CA LYS A 413 -24.78 7.92 -16.70
C LYS A 413 -25.16 7.17 -15.42
N TYR A 414 -24.25 6.34 -14.91
CA TYR A 414 -24.51 5.48 -13.76
C TYR A 414 -23.81 6.01 -12.51
N ARG A 415 -24.36 5.69 -11.34
CA ARG A 415 -23.76 6.03 -10.06
C ARG A 415 -22.39 5.38 -9.90
N ASN A 416 -21.35 6.17 -9.70
CA ASN A 416 -20.02 5.70 -9.34
C ASN A 416 -19.86 5.55 -7.82
N VAL A 417 -19.05 4.58 -7.40
CA VAL A 417 -18.58 4.37 -6.03
C VAL A 417 -17.09 4.01 -6.05
N ILE A 418 -16.45 3.95 -4.87
CA ILE A 418 -15.14 3.31 -4.78
C ILE A 418 -15.31 1.83 -5.06
N ASN A 419 -14.64 1.36 -6.10
CA ASN A 419 -14.44 -0.07 -6.38
C ASN A 419 -13.06 -0.46 -5.87
N HIS A 420 -12.92 -1.72 -5.46
CA HIS A 420 -11.64 -2.37 -5.17
C HIS A 420 -10.78 -2.46 -6.43
N GLY A 421 -11.38 -2.76 -7.58
CA GLY A 421 -10.73 -2.77 -8.89
C GLY A 421 -9.95 -4.05 -9.22
N ASP A 422 -9.61 -4.87 -8.22
CA ASP A 422 -8.81 -6.09 -8.40
C ASP A 422 -9.34 -7.30 -7.56
N LEU A 423 -10.61 -7.66 -7.72
CA LEU A 423 -11.27 -8.74 -6.93
C LEU A 423 -11.00 -10.15 -7.47
N TRP A 424 -9.76 -10.61 -7.37
CA TRP A 424 -9.36 -11.99 -7.65
C TRP A 424 -9.02 -12.77 -6.38
N ALA A 425 -8.78 -14.08 -6.54
CA ALA A 425 -8.68 -15.01 -5.43
C ALA A 425 -7.63 -14.67 -4.35
N ASN A 426 -6.48 -14.12 -4.74
CA ASN A 426 -5.44 -13.75 -3.77
C ASN A 426 -5.77 -12.49 -2.97
N ASN A 427 -6.65 -11.63 -3.47
CA ASN A 427 -7.08 -10.42 -2.75
C ASN A 427 -8.27 -10.68 -1.80
N ILE A 428 -8.64 -11.95 -1.62
CA ILE A 428 -9.73 -12.36 -0.75
C ILE A 428 -9.23 -13.48 0.16
N MET A 429 -9.37 -13.29 1.47
CA MET A 429 -8.98 -14.28 2.46
C MET A 429 -10.19 -14.78 3.25
N LEU A 430 -10.16 -16.06 3.60
CA LEU A 430 -11.17 -16.74 4.40
C LEU A 430 -10.59 -17.16 5.75
N ALA A 431 -11.26 -16.78 6.84
CA ALA A 431 -10.93 -17.27 8.18
C ALA A 431 -11.44 -18.71 8.36
N GLU A 432 -10.54 -19.64 8.65
CA GLU A 432 -10.87 -21.07 8.80
C GLU A 432 -11.90 -21.33 9.91
N LYS A 433 -11.86 -20.57 11.00
CA LYS A 433 -12.70 -20.81 12.18
C LYS A 433 -14.05 -20.10 12.12
N SER A 434 -14.09 -18.84 11.69
CA SER A 434 -15.34 -18.06 11.65
C SER A 434 -16.06 -18.14 10.31
N SER A 435 -15.42 -18.69 9.27
CA SER A 435 -15.93 -18.67 7.88
C SER A 435 -16.22 -17.25 7.36
N GLU A 436 -15.52 -16.26 7.91
CA GLU A 436 -15.62 -14.86 7.50
C GLU A 436 -14.62 -14.55 6.38
N TYR A 437 -15.05 -13.72 5.44
CA TYR A 437 -14.25 -13.25 4.32
C TYR A 437 -13.76 -11.83 4.60
N ILE A 438 -12.54 -11.53 4.18
CA ILE A 438 -11.95 -10.19 4.22
C ILE A 438 -11.28 -9.90 2.87
N ILE A 439 -11.34 -8.64 2.44
CA ILE A 439 -10.71 -8.16 1.22
C ILE A 439 -9.38 -7.50 1.60
N VAL A 440 -8.34 -7.75 0.81
CA VAL A 440 -6.99 -7.21 1.00
C VAL A 440 -6.48 -6.64 -0.32
N ASP A 441 -5.40 -5.85 -0.26
CA ASP A 441 -4.75 -5.21 -1.41
C ASP A 441 -5.62 -4.18 -2.16
N PHE A 442 -5.76 -3.01 -1.54
CA PHE A 442 -6.59 -1.92 -2.07
C PHE A 442 -5.81 -0.99 -3.02
N ALA A 443 -4.75 -1.50 -3.66
CA ALA A 443 -3.88 -0.71 -4.53
C ALA A 443 -4.55 -0.30 -5.86
N SER A 444 -5.54 -1.07 -6.32
CA SER A 444 -6.28 -0.85 -7.57
C SER A 444 -7.57 -0.05 -7.40
N ILE A 445 -7.74 0.62 -6.25
CA ILE A 445 -8.93 1.45 -5.98
C ILE A 445 -9.15 2.46 -7.12
N ARG A 446 -10.42 2.58 -7.52
CA ARG A 446 -10.86 3.48 -8.58
C ARG A 446 -12.32 3.90 -8.41
N TRP A 447 -12.69 5.03 -9.00
CA TRP A 447 -14.05 5.56 -8.97
C TRP A 447 -14.81 5.22 -10.25
N CYS A 448 -15.67 4.21 -10.19
CA CYS A 448 -16.47 3.76 -11.33
C CYS A 448 -17.79 3.12 -10.84
N PRO A 449 -18.69 2.67 -11.72
CA PRO A 449 -19.94 2.09 -11.25
C PRO A 449 -19.71 0.80 -10.44
N PRO A 450 -20.52 0.52 -9.39
CA PRO A 450 -20.34 -0.61 -8.48
C PRO A 450 -20.38 -1.99 -9.15
N ALA A 451 -20.94 -2.04 -10.35
CA ALA A 451 -21.06 -3.26 -11.10
C ALA A 451 -19.73 -3.68 -11.77
N CYS A 452 -18.71 -2.82 -11.81
CA CYS A 452 -17.35 -3.20 -12.18
C CYS A 452 -16.81 -4.29 -11.24
N ASP A 453 -16.74 -4.03 -9.94
CA ASP A 453 -16.29 -5.01 -8.94
C ASP A 453 -17.11 -6.30 -8.96
N PHE A 454 -18.44 -6.18 -9.10
CA PHE A 454 -19.32 -7.35 -9.19
C PHE A 454 -18.97 -8.23 -10.39
N LEU A 455 -18.84 -7.63 -11.58
CA LEU A 455 -18.51 -8.37 -12.79
C LEU A 455 -17.09 -8.95 -12.70
N ILE A 456 -16.11 -8.18 -12.22
CA ILE A 456 -14.72 -8.63 -12.06
C ILE A 456 -14.67 -9.87 -11.17
N LEU A 457 -15.34 -9.81 -10.01
CA LEU A 457 -15.44 -10.94 -9.08
C LEU A 457 -16.02 -12.19 -9.76
N LEU A 458 -17.10 -12.04 -10.53
CA LEU A 458 -17.74 -13.17 -11.21
C LEU A 458 -16.86 -13.73 -12.32
N PHE A 459 -16.39 -12.89 -13.26
CA PHE A 459 -15.66 -13.36 -14.44
C PHE A 459 -14.30 -13.96 -14.10
N ILE A 460 -13.58 -13.41 -13.12
CA ILE A 460 -12.25 -13.90 -12.74
C ILE A 460 -12.34 -15.19 -11.91
N ASN A 461 -13.36 -15.37 -11.06
CA ASN A 461 -13.34 -16.43 -10.04
C ASN A 461 -14.34 -17.58 -10.27
N THR A 462 -15.08 -17.58 -11.39
CA THR A 462 -16.09 -18.62 -11.68
C THR A 462 -15.98 -19.16 -13.11
N ASP A 463 -16.71 -20.23 -13.39
CA ASP A 463 -17.00 -20.72 -14.74
C ASP A 463 -18.31 -20.13 -15.28
N LYS A 464 -18.54 -20.29 -16.58
CA LYS A 464 -19.72 -19.74 -17.26
C LYS A 464 -21.02 -20.27 -16.69
N ILE A 465 -21.09 -21.57 -16.39
CA ILE A 465 -22.31 -22.23 -15.88
C ILE A 465 -22.73 -21.60 -14.55
N THR A 466 -21.78 -21.38 -13.65
CA THR A 466 -22.00 -20.75 -12.35
C THR A 466 -22.42 -19.30 -12.52
N ARG A 467 -21.76 -18.53 -13.41
CA ARG A 467 -22.17 -17.14 -13.71
C ARG A 467 -23.61 -17.08 -14.20
N ASP A 468 -23.94 -17.85 -15.22
CA ASP A 468 -25.25 -17.80 -15.89
C ASP A 468 -26.38 -18.18 -14.92
N ARG A 469 -26.15 -19.18 -14.05
CA ARG A 469 -27.15 -19.62 -13.05
C ARG A 469 -27.27 -18.68 -11.85
N SER A 470 -26.16 -18.06 -11.44
CA SER A 470 -26.07 -17.39 -10.13
C SER A 470 -26.13 -15.87 -10.21
N ALA A 471 -25.81 -15.25 -11.34
CA ALA A 471 -25.59 -13.80 -11.44
C ALA A 471 -26.77 -12.97 -10.92
N LEU A 472 -28.01 -13.30 -11.31
CA LEU A 472 -29.19 -12.56 -10.85
C LEU A 472 -29.43 -12.73 -9.34
N THR A 473 -29.23 -13.93 -8.81
CA THR A 473 -29.37 -14.23 -7.37
C THR A 473 -28.32 -13.48 -6.56
N LEU A 474 -27.07 -13.53 -7.00
CA LEU A 474 -25.94 -12.82 -6.38
C LEU A 474 -26.14 -11.31 -6.43
N PHE A 475 -26.61 -10.78 -7.56
CA PHE A 475 -26.95 -9.37 -7.69
C PHE A 475 -28.03 -8.95 -6.69
N ASN A 476 -29.11 -9.71 -6.59
CA ASN A 476 -30.18 -9.41 -5.63
C ASN A 476 -29.64 -9.44 -4.19
N GLN A 477 -28.76 -10.38 -3.84
CA GLN A 477 -28.15 -10.46 -2.51
C GLN A 477 -27.23 -9.26 -2.22
N TYR A 478 -26.40 -8.87 -3.19
CA TYR A 478 -25.58 -7.66 -3.12
C TYR A 478 -26.46 -6.42 -2.90
N TYR A 479 -27.49 -6.23 -3.74
CA TYR A 479 -28.39 -5.07 -3.66
C TYR A 479 -29.13 -5.00 -2.32
N LEU A 480 -29.61 -6.15 -1.81
CA LEU A 480 -30.26 -6.24 -0.50
C LEU A 480 -29.30 -5.93 0.66
N SER A 481 -28.04 -6.34 0.55
CA SER A 481 -27.01 -6.06 1.56
C SER A 481 -26.69 -4.57 1.61
N THR A 482 -26.44 -3.95 0.45
CA THR A 482 -26.27 -2.49 0.33
C THR A 482 -27.48 -1.74 0.87
N ARG A 483 -28.70 -2.16 0.50
CA ARG A 483 -29.94 -1.55 1.00
C ARG A 483 -30.06 -1.63 2.52
N SER A 484 -29.71 -2.78 3.10
CA SER A 484 -29.75 -2.97 4.55
C SER A 484 -28.83 -1.98 5.26
N ILE A 485 -27.59 -1.84 4.78
CA ILE A 485 -26.60 -0.91 5.33
C ILE A 485 -27.10 0.54 5.21
N LEU A 486 -27.53 0.95 4.01
CA LEU A 486 -28.03 2.31 3.78
C LEU A 486 -29.27 2.65 4.61
N ASN A 487 -30.20 1.70 4.77
CA ASN A 487 -31.40 1.88 5.57
C ASN A 487 -31.09 2.10 7.07
N GLN A 488 -30.04 1.48 7.60
CA GLN A 488 -29.59 1.74 8.99
C GLN A 488 -29.20 3.21 9.21
N HIS A 489 -28.87 3.91 8.13
CA HIS A 489 -28.54 5.33 8.11
C HIS A 489 -29.61 6.19 7.41
N GLN A 490 -30.84 5.68 7.29
CA GLN A 490 -31.99 6.39 6.73
C GLN A 490 -31.83 6.83 5.27
N ILE A 491 -30.93 6.19 4.51
CA ILE A 491 -30.74 6.42 3.08
C ILE A 491 -31.55 5.39 2.31
N ASN A 492 -32.46 5.87 1.43
CA ASN A 492 -33.18 4.99 0.53
C ASN A 492 -32.28 4.60 -0.65
N ILE A 493 -31.98 3.30 -0.80
CA ILE A 493 -31.14 2.83 -1.91
C ILE A 493 -31.65 3.29 -3.29
N LYS A 494 -32.96 3.43 -3.48
CA LYS A 494 -33.54 3.84 -4.77
C LYS A 494 -33.17 5.27 -5.17
N SER A 495 -32.79 6.13 -4.22
CA SER A 495 -32.35 7.49 -4.52
C SER A 495 -30.87 7.58 -4.86
N VAL A 496 -30.11 6.48 -4.74
CA VAL A 496 -28.66 6.47 -5.01
C VAL A 496 -28.25 5.44 -6.07
N ILE A 497 -28.88 4.26 -6.09
CA ILE A 497 -28.62 3.18 -7.05
C ILE A 497 -29.95 2.48 -7.35
N SER A 498 -30.49 2.67 -8.55
CA SER A 498 -31.65 1.89 -8.98
C SER A 498 -31.23 0.47 -9.39
N ARG A 499 -32.16 -0.47 -9.23
CA ARG A 499 -31.94 -1.86 -9.65
C ARG A 499 -31.79 -1.98 -11.17
N ASP A 500 -32.56 -1.19 -11.91
CA ASP A 500 -32.63 -1.26 -13.37
C ASP A 500 -31.35 -0.69 -14.01
N GLU A 501 -30.82 0.43 -13.49
CA GLU A 501 -29.51 0.96 -13.90
C GLU A 501 -28.39 -0.08 -13.79
N TYR A 502 -28.42 -0.89 -12.72
CA TYR A 502 -27.41 -1.92 -12.52
C TYR A 502 -27.55 -3.08 -13.52
N LEU A 503 -28.78 -3.47 -13.87
CA LEU A 503 -29.01 -4.52 -14.87
C LEU A 503 -28.65 -4.05 -16.28
N ASP A 504 -28.90 -2.79 -16.59
CA ASP A 504 -28.48 -2.17 -17.84
C ASP A 504 -26.96 -2.09 -17.93
N PHE A 505 -26.30 -1.68 -16.83
CA PHE A 505 -24.86 -1.73 -16.72
C PHE A 505 -24.33 -3.14 -16.97
N PHE A 506 -24.91 -4.17 -16.33
CA PHE A 506 -24.44 -5.54 -16.49
C PHE A 506 -24.37 -5.94 -17.98
N LYS A 507 -25.39 -5.58 -18.77
CA LYS A 507 -25.42 -5.85 -20.21
C LYS A 507 -24.38 -5.05 -21.00
N GLU A 508 -24.22 -3.77 -20.67
CA GLU A 508 -23.37 -2.85 -21.42
C GLU A 508 -21.86 -3.14 -21.22
N TYR A 509 -21.47 -3.56 -20.02
CA TYR A 509 -20.07 -3.67 -19.57
C TYR A 509 -19.55 -5.10 -19.50
N LYS A 510 -20.44 -6.11 -19.60
CA LYS A 510 -20.10 -7.55 -19.56
C LYS A 510 -18.85 -7.86 -20.37
N ILE A 511 -18.75 -7.33 -21.58
CA ILE A 511 -17.69 -7.66 -22.53
C ILE A 511 -16.38 -6.95 -22.22
N GLY A 512 -16.42 -5.73 -21.70
CA GLY A 512 -15.22 -5.04 -21.24
C GLY A 512 -14.58 -5.82 -20.08
N VAL A 513 -15.41 -6.25 -19.14
CA VAL A 513 -14.96 -7.07 -18.01
C VAL A 513 -14.55 -8.47 -18.45
N ALA A 514 -15.24 -9.10 -19.40
CA ALA A 514 -14.82 -10.38 -19.96
C ALA A 514 -13.41 -10.29 -20.58
N SER A 515 -13.12 -9.22 -21.32
CA SER A 515 -11.79 -9.02 -21.91
C SER A 515 -10.72 -8.73 -20.85
N MET A 516 -11.04 -7.95 -19.81
CA MET A 516 -10.16 -7.80 -18.65
C MET A 516 -9.89 -9.15 -17.97
N ALA A 517 -10.95 -9.92 -17.71
CA ALA A 517 -10.85 -11.22 -17.05
C ALA A 517 -10.05 -12.22 -17.88
N SER A 518 -10.17 -12.23 -19.22
CA SER A 518 -9.28 -13.06 -20.04
C SER A 518 -7.81 -12.71 -19.83
N GLY A 519 -7.49 -11.42 -19.65
CA GLY A 519 -6.14 -10.98 -19.32
C GLY A 519 -5.64 -11.54 -17.99
N TYR A 520 -6.46 -11.49 -16.95
CA TYR A 520 -6.16 -12.08 -15.64
C TYR A 520 -6.02 -13.59 -15.67
N LEU A 521 -6.96 -14.31 -16.31
CA LEU A 521 -6.92 -15.76 -16.35
C LEU A 521 -5.65 -16.28 -17.05
N GLN A 522 -5.18 -15.57 -18.08
CA GLN A 522 -3.89 -15.87 -18.73
C GLN A 522 -2.72 -15.76 -17.75
N LEU A 523 -2.72 -14.78 -16.85
CA LEU A 523 -1.65 -14.59 -15.87
C LEU A 523 -1.72 -15.58 -14.71
N LYS A 524 -2.92 -15.99 -14.29
CA LYS A 524 -3.14 -16.67 -13.01
C LYS A 524 -3.44 -18.17 -13.11
N LEU A 525 -3.96 -18.63 -14.25
CA LEU A 525 -4.33 -20.04 -14.45
C LEU A 525 -3.36 -20.81 -15.35
N LEU A 526 -2.37 -20.14 -15.92
CA LEU A 526 -1.36 -20.77 -16.76
C LEU A 526 -0.06 -20.94 -15.95
N GLU A 527 0.78 -21.89 -16.37
CA GLU A 527 2.07 -22.15 -15.72
C GLU A 527 2.98 -20.90 -15.75
N ASP A 528 3.94 -20.86 -14.83
CA ASP A 528 4.80 -19.70 -14.62
C ASP A 528 5.45 -19.22 -15.92
N VAL A 529 5.14 -17.99 -16.32
CA VAL A 529 5.59 -17.36 -17.58
C VAL A 529 7.11 -17.39 -17.67
N GLY A 530 7.81 -17.34 -16.53
CA GLY A 530 9.28 -17.41 -16.47
C GLY A 530 9.88 -18.70 -17.03
N ASP A 531 9.21 -19.85 -16.84
CA ASP A 531 9.70 -21.14 -17.30
C ASP A 531 9.53 -21.31 -18.83
N LEU A 532 8.51 -20.66 -19.41
CA LEU A 532 8.14 -20.79 -20.83
C LEU A 532 8.83 -19.75 -21.74
N THR A 533 9.28 -18.63 -21.18
CA THR A 533 10.00 -17.60 -21.94
C THR A 533 11.49 -17.87 -22.06
N GLY A 534 12.03 -18.89 -21.38
CA GLY A 534 13.47 -19.18 -21.39
C GLY A 534 14.30 -18.04 -20.78
N GLY A 535 13.67 -17.18 -19.97
CA GLY A 535 14.27 -15.95 -19.45
C GLY A 535 14.25 -14.74 -20.38
N ASP A 536 13.75 -14.86 -21.63
CA ASP A 536 13.77 -13.77 -22.63
C ASP A 536 12.77 -12.64 -22.35
N SER A 537 11.77 -12.86 -21.49
CA SER A 537 10.80 -11.83 -21.07
C SER A 537 10.37 -12.07 -19.63
N SER A 538 10.39 -11.00 -18.83
CA SER A 538 9.89 -11.01 -17.45
C SER A 538 8.36 -11.10 -17.43
N LEU A 539 7.78 -11.62 -16.34
CA LEU A 539 6.33 -11.56 -16.09
C LEU A 539 5.81 -10.11 -16.24
N GLN A 540 6.64 -9.15 -15.83
CA GLN A 540 6.37 -7.72 -15.94
C GLN A 540 6.22 -7.26 -17.39
N ASP A 541 7.17 -7.59 -18.28
CA ASP A 541 7.07 -7.25 -19.71
C ASP A 541 5.81 -7.88 -20.33
N HIS A 542 5.47 -9.12 -19.98
CA HIS A 542 4.23 -9.76 -20.43
C HIS A 542 2.93 -9.05 -19.95
N CYS A 543 2.97 -8.39 -18.79
CA CYS A 543 1.85 -7.62 -18.26
C CYS A 543 1.65 -6.27 -18.95
N ILE A 544 2.71 -5.64 -19.48
CA ILE A 544 2.67 -4.25 -19.98
C ILE A 544 2.89 -4.12 -21.49
N ASN A 545 3.49 -5.11 -22.14
CA ASN A 545 3.89 -5.05 -23.54
C ASN A 545 2.96 -5.90 -24.42
N PRO A 546 2.14 -5.29 -25.30
CA PRO A 546 1.23 -6.00 -26.19
C PRO A 546 1.91 -7.06 -27.06
N GLU A 547 3.09 -6.78 -27.61
CA GLU A 547 3.78 -7.70 -28.51
C GLU A 547 4.35 -8.90 -27.76
N SER A 548 5.00 -8.63 -26.62
CA SER A 548 5.51 -9.67 -25.73
C SER A 548 4.37 -10.59 -25.26
N ARG A 549 3.23 -9.98 -24.89
CA ARG A 549 2.04 -10.72 -24.50
C ARG A 549 1.57 -11.69 -25.57
N CYS A 550 1.38 -11.23 -26.81
CA CYS A 550 0.93 -12.10 -27.90
C CYS A 550 1.91 -13.25 -28.18
N LYS A 551 3.22 -13.01 -28.11
CA LYS A 551 4.26 -14.05 -28.28
C LYS A 551 4.19 -15.12 -27.18
N VAL A 552 3.99 -14.72 -25.93
CA VAL A 552 3.81 -15.68 -24.81
C VAL A 552 2.53 -16.50 -25.01
N LEU A 553 1.43 -15.85 -25.41
CA LEU A 553 0.18 -16.54 -25.73
C LEU A 553 0.32 -17.53 -26.90
N ASP A 554 1.25 -17.30 -27.83
CA ASP A 554 1.58 -18.30 -28.85
C ASP A 554 2.21 -19.56 -28.27
N LYS A 555 3.15 -19.40 -27.33
CA LYS A 555 3.81 -20.52 -26.64
C LYS A 555 2.85 -21.28 -25.73
N MET A 556 1.91 -20.58 -25.09
CA MET A 556 0.94 -21.14 -24.15
C MET A 556 -0.33 -21.69 -24.79
N TRP A 557 -0.41 -21.68 -26.13
CA TRP A 557 -1.64 -21.97 -26.85
C TRP A 557 -2.26 -23.33 -26.49
N ASP A 558 -1.44 -24.37 -26.35
CA ASP A 558 -1.94 -25.71 -26.03
C ASP A 558 -2.43 -25.83 -24.58
N GLN A 559 -1.79 -25.13 -23.62
CA GLN A 559 -2.30 -25.05 -22.24
C GLN A 559 -3.64 -24.30 -22.19
N MET A 560 -3.74 -23.18 -22.91
CA MET A 560 -4.95 -22.37 -22.95
C MET A 560 -6.14 -23.11 -23.54
N LYS A 561 -5.94 -23.87 -24.63
CA LYS A 561 -7.00 -24.72 -25.20
C LYS A 561 -7.57 -25.74 -24.21
N CYS A 562 -6.74 -26.22 -23.29
CA CYS A 562 -7.17 -27.18 -22.29
C CYS A 562 -7.81 -26.52 -21.06
N ASN A 563 -7.75 -25.19 -20.95
CA ASN A 563 -8.37 -24.45 -19.86
C ASN A 563 -9.74 -23.89 -20.28
N TYR A 564 -10.79 -24.65 -19.94
CA TYR A 564 -12.16 -24.32 -20.31
C TYR A 564 -12.62 -22.92 -19.86
N ARG A 565 -12.09 -22.37 -18.75
CA ARG A 565 -12.49 -21.04 -18.25
C ARG A 565 -11.98 -19.92 -19.14
N ILE A 566 -10.77 -20.07 -19.69
CA ILE A 566 -10.21 -19.14 -20.67
C ILE A 566 -11.01 -19.24 -21.97
N GLU A 567 -11.23 -20.46 -22.46
CA GLU A 567 -12.02 -20.72 -23.67
C GLU A 567 -13.44 -20.11 -23.57
N GLU A 568 -14.16 -20.37 -22.48
CA GLU A 568 -15.50 -19.84 -22.23
C GLU A 568 -15.56 -18.32 -22.39
N ILE A 569 -14.60 -17.59 -21.79
CA ILE A 569 -14.56 -16.12 -21.86
C ILE A 569 -14.30 -15.65 -23.28
N ILE A 570 -13.38 -16.29 -24.01
CA ILE A 570 -13.09 -15.92 -25.41
C ILE A 570 -14.30 -16.19 -26.31
N CYS A 571 -14.97 -17.33 -26.13
CA CYS A 571 -16.22 -17.63 -26.84
C CYS A 571 -17.30 -16.58 -26.57
N GLU A 572 -17.48 -16.16 -25.31
CA GLU A 572 -18.43 -15.08 -24.97
C GLU A 572 -18.08 -13.73 -25.64
N ILE A 573 -16.79 -13.44 -25.84
CA ILE A 573 -16.33 -12.26 -26.59
C ILE A 573 -16.62 -12.41 -28.09
N ILE A 574 -16.34 -13.58 -28.67
CA ILE A 574 -16.62 -13.87 -30.08
C ILE A 574 -18.11 -13.75 -30.39
N ASP A 575 -18.98 -14.31 -29.55
CA ASP A 575 -20.44 -14.23 -29.70
C ASP A 575 -20.91 -12.77 -29.75
N PHE A 576 -20.40 -11.94 -28.83
CA PHE A 576 -20.70 -10.51 -28.83
C PHE A 576 -20.23 -9.81 -30.12
N LEU A 577 -19.00 -10.07 -30.56
CA LEU A 577 -18.46 -9.45 -31.76
C LEU A 577 -19.25 -9.87 -33.01
N SER A 578 -19.68 -11.13 -33.07
CA SER A 578 -20.45 -11.70 -34.18
C SER A 578 -21.81 -11.02 -34.33
N ILE A 579 -22.51 -10.76 -33.23
CA ILE A 579 -23.78 -10.01 -33.23
C ILE A 579 -23.61 -8.59 -33.78
N ASN A 580 -22.45 -7.96 -33.54
CA ASN A 580 -22.16 -6.59 -33.99
C ASN A 580 -21.50 -6.53 -35.38
N CYS A 581 -21.29 -7.67 -36.04
CA CYS A 581 -20.85 -7.73 -37.44
C CYS A 581 -22.02 -7.67 -38.43
N ASN A 582 -23.22 -8.09 -37.98
CA ASN A 582 -24.48 -7.99 -38.72
C ASN A 582 -25.15 -6.65 -38.45
#